data_AF-A0A945E599-F1
#
_entry.id   AF-A0A945E599-F1
#
_cell.length_a   1.000
_cell.length_b   1.000
_cell.length_c   1.000
_cell.angle_alpha   90.00
_cell.angle_beta   90.00
_cell.angle_gamma   90.00
#
_symmetry.space_group_name_H-M   'P 1'
#
loop_
_entity.id
_entity.type
_entity.pdbx_description
1 polymer ?
#
loop_
_entity_poly.entity_id
_entity_poly.type
_entity_poly.pdbx_seq_one_letter_code
_entity_poly.pdbx_strand_id
1 'polypeptide(L)'
;MTDRHLDLAADRIADEAAVRLQSVDDRRRRGAFFTPPDVAAALVAEVVDSGTVLDPACGSGVFLLAAARRLLGNGVADRGSIVRRHLFGSDVDPASVEATRRVLGAWAGVESDEVSGVVMADPL
;
A
#
# COMPACT_ATOMS: atom_id res chain seq x y z
N MET A 1 -20.57 -5.63 -7.96
CA MET A 1 -19.73 -6.02 -9.12
C MET A 1 -18.47 -5.16 -9.23
N THR A 2 -18.57 -3.86 -8.97
CA THR A 2 -17.43 -2.90 -9.02
C THR A 2 -16.29 -3.23 -8.04
N ASP A 3 -16.61 -3.57 -6.79
CA ASP A 3 -15.59 -3.80 -5.74
C ASP A 3 -14.58 -4.90 -6.10
N ARG A 4 -15.06 -6.03 -6.62
CA ARG A 4 -14.19 -7.14 -7.03
C ARG A 4 -13.27 -6.77 -8.19
N HIS A 5 -13.71 -5.91 -9.10
CA HIS A 5 -12.86 -5.44 -10.20
C HIS A 5 -11.72 -4.55 -9.68
N LEU A 6 -12.03 -3.66 -8.71
CA LEU A 6 -11.03 -2.80 -8.07
C LEU A 6 -10.00 -3.62 -7.28
N ASP A 7 -10.45 -4.62 -6.51
CA ASP A 7 -9.54 -5.50 -5.78
C ASP A 7 -8.59 -6.25 -6.73
N LEU A 8 -9.11 -6.82 -7.83
CA LEU A 8 -8.29 -7.50 -8.84
C LEU A 8 -7.33 -6.55 -9.56
N ALA A 9 -7.72 -5.29 -9.78
CA ALA A 9 -6.84 -4.29 -10.37
C ALA A 9 -5.68 -3.94 -9.42
N ALA A 10 -5.99 -3.74 -8.14
CA ALA A 10 -4.99 -3.47 -7.12
C ALA A 10 -4.00 -4.64 -6.95
N ASP A 11 -4.50 -5.88 -6.91
CA ASP A 11 -3.66 -7.08 -6.78
C ASP A 11 -2.67 -7.20 -7.96
N ARG A 12 -3.13 -7.01 -9.20
CA ARG A 12 -2.23 -7.04 -10.38
C ARG A 12 -1.14 -5.98 -10.29
N ILE A 13 -1.49 -4.75 -9.93
CA ILE A 13 -0.51 -3.66 -9.81
C ILE A 13 0.47 -3.94 -8.66
N ALA A 14 -0.01 -4.49 -7.55
CA ALA A 14 0.84 -4.86 -6.42
C ALA A 14 1.84 -5.96 -6.79
N ASP A 15 1.41 -7.00 -7.51
CA ASP A 15 2.27 -8.07 -8.00
C ASP A 15 3.33 -7.55 -8.98
N GLU A 16 2.93 -6.71 -9.94
CA GLU A 16 3.85 -6.06 -10.88
C GLU A 16 4.88 -5.17 -10.17
N ALA A 17 4.44 -4.38 -9.19
CA ALA A 17 5.30 -3.53 -8.38
C ALA A 17 6.30 -4.35 -7.57
N ALA A 18 5.83 -5.44 -6.93
CA ALA A 18 6.68 -6.34 -6.17
C ALA A 18 7.79 -6.93 -7.03
N VAL A 19 7.47 -7.45 -8.22
CA VAL A 19 8.48 -7.98 -9.15
C VAL A 19 9.48 -6.91 -9.58
N ARG A 20 9.00 -5.71 -9.93
CA ARG A 20 9.85 -4.61 -10.41
C ARG A 20 10.81 -4.11 -9.33
N LEU A 21 10.33 -3.89 -8.11
CA LEU A 21 11.11 -3.36 -6.99
C LEU A 21 12.09 -4.40 -6.40
N GLN A 22 11.96 -5.68 -6.77
CA GLN A 22 12.84 -6.78 -6.32
C GLN A 22 14.05 -7.07 -7.21
N SER A 23 14.29 -6.27 -8.26
CA SER A 23 15.42 -6.48 -9.18
C SER A 23 16.78 -6.55 -8.42
N VAL A 24 17.68 -7.40 -8.90
CA VAL A 24 18.74 -8.05 -8.09
C VAL A 24 19.76 -7.08 -7.48
N ASP A 25 20.05 -5.96 -8.13
CA ASP A 25 21.06 -4.99 -7.68
C ASP A 25 20.60 -4.13 -6.49
N ASP A 26 19.29 -4.00 -6.30
CA ASP A 26 18.69 -3.15 -5.26
C ASP A 26 18.49 -3.84 -3.92
N ARG A 27 18.24 -5.16 -3.95
CA ARG A 27 17.89 -5.95 -2.77
C ARG A 27 18.98 -5.95 -1.69
N ARG A 28 20.26 -6.07 -2.10
CA ARG A 28 21.41 -6.14 -1.18
C ARG A 28 21.84 -4.77 -0.65
N ARG A 29 21.65 -3.70 -1.43
CA ARG A 29 22.05 -2.35 -1.03
C ARG A 29 21.02 -1.67 -0.13
N ARG A 30 19.74 -2.03 -0.23
CA ARG A 30 18.64 -1.32 0.44
C ARG A 30 17.96 -2.10 1.58
N GLY A 31 18.31 -3.38 1.79
CA GLY A 31 17.62 -4.21 2.79
C GLY A 31 16.15 -4.49 2.46
N ALA A 32 15.75 -4.38 1.19
CA ALA A 32 14.38 -4.57 0.75
C ALA A 32 14.01 -6.07 0.79
N PHE A 33 13.38 -6.49 1.89
CA PHE A 33 12.77 -7.81 2.02
C PHE A 33 11.32 -7.74 1.58
N PHE A 34 10.94 -8.61 0.65
CA PHE A 34 9.55 -8.73 0.24
C PHE A 34 8.73 -9.33 1.39
N THR A 35 7.63 -8.67 1.74
CA THR A 35 6.62 -9.23 2.63
C THR A 35 5.53 -9.88 1.79
N PRO A 36 5.33 -11.21 1.89
CA PRO A 36 4.22 -11.89 1.25
C PRO A 36 2.85 -11.29 1.64
N PRO A 37 1.87 -11.18 0.71
CA PRO A 37 0.59 -10.54 1.00
C PRO A 37 -0.20 -11.17 2.17
N ASP A 38 -0.11 -12.48 2.32
CA ASP A 38 -0.75 -13.24 3.41
C ASP A 38 -0.13 -12.92 4.78
N VAL A 39 1.20 -12.76 4.84
CA VAL A 39 1.91 -12.31 6.06
C VAL A 39 1.50 -10.90 6.43
N ALA A 40 1.44 -9.97 5.46
CA ALA A 40 1.00 -8.61 5.70
C ALA A 40 -0.45 -8.56 6.21
N ALA A 41 -1.34 -9.34 5.59
CA ALA A 41 -2.74 -9.43 6.01
C ALA A 41 -2.88 -9.98 7.44
N ALA A 42 -2.13 -11.03 7.79
CA ALA A 42 -2.13 -11.59 9.13
C ALA A 42 -1.67 -10.57 10.18
N LEU A 43 -0.56 -9.86 9.94
CA LEU A 43 -0.06 -8.85 10.87
C LEU A 43 -1.03 -7.68 11.03
N VAL A 44 -1.61 -7.19 9.93
CA VAL A 44 -2.62 -6.12 9.96
C VAL A 44 -3.85 -6.53 10.74
N ALA A 45 -4.30 -7.78 10.62
CA ALA A 45 -5.47 -8.27 11.35
C ALA A 45 -5.28 -8.19 12.88
N GLU A 46 -4.06 -8.36 13.37
CA GLU A 46 -3.73 -8.30 14.80
C GLU A 46 -3.65 -6.87 15.36
N VAL A 47 -3.30 -5.88 14.54
CA VAL A 47 -2.95 -4.52 15.03
C VAL A 47 -3.83 -3.40 14.51
N VAL A 48 -4.52 -3.60 13.39
CA VAL A 48 -5.39 -2.60 12.77
C VAL A 48 -6.84 -2.95 13.02
N ASP A 49 -7.51 -2.09 13.77
CA ASP A 49 -8.96 -2.17 14.01
C ASP A 49 -9.70 -0.89 13.59
N SER A 50 -9.14 0.28 13.91
CA SER A 50 -9.72 1.58 13.55
C SER A 50 -8.63 2.66 13.46
N GLY A 51 -9.01 3.89 13.14
CA GLY A 51 -8.10 5.04 13.14
C GLY A 51 -7.23 5.15 11.88
N THR A 52 -6.04 5.73 12.03
CA THR A 52 -5.08 5.95 10.95
C THR A 52 -3.92 4.97 11.03
N VAL A 53 -3.36 4.59 9.88
CA VAL A 53 -2.26 3.64 9.75
C VAL A 53 -1.08 4.33 9.06
N LEU A 54 0.12 4.14 9.61
CA LEU A 54 1.39 4.64 9.07
C LEU A 54 2.31 3.47 8.75
N ASP A 55 2.85 3.45 7.54
CA ASP A 55 3.97 2.60 7.14
C ASP A 55 5.18 3.47 6.70
N PRO A 56 6.21 3.65 7.55
CA PRO A 56 7.30 4.58 7.27
C PRO A 56 8.35 4.05 6.27
N ALA A 57 8.18 2.83 5.76
CA ALA A 57 9.03 2.24 4.71
C ALA A 57 8.15 1.40 3.77
N CYS A 58 7.20 2.07 3.12
CA CYS A 58 6.02 1.41 2.55
C CYS A 58 6.29 0.51 1.35
N GLY A 59 7.45 0.62 0.69
CA GLY A 59 7.83 -0.22 -0.43
C GLY A 59 6.76 -0.25 -1.53
N SER A 60 6.30 -1.44 -1.90
CA SER A 60 5.21 -1.62 -2.86
C SER A 60 3.79 -1.41 -2.28
N GLY A 61 3.68 -1.05 -1.00
CA GLY A 61 2.41 -0.72 -0.35
C GLY A 61 1.65 -1.92 0.22
N VAL A 62 2.29 -3.08 0.40
CA VAL A 62 1.60 -4.34 0.78
C VAL A 62 0.88 -4.24 2.13
N PHE A 63 1.49 -3.62 3.14
CA PHE A 63 0.86 -3.39 4.44
C PHE A 63 -0.27 -2.37 4.35
N LEU A 64 -0.08 -1.27 3.60
CA LEU A 64 -1.12 -0.24 3.44
C LEU A 64 -2.34 -0.77 2.67
N LEU A 65 -2.15 -1.62 1.65
CA LEU A 65 -3.27 -2.28 0.95
C LEU A 65 -4.02 -3.25 1.89
N ALA A 66 -3.28 -4.03 2.69
CA ALA A 66 -3.90 -4.91 3.69
C ALA A 66 -4.69 -4.09 4.73
N ALA A 67 -4.12 -2.98 5.22
CA ALA A 67 -4.79 -2.06 6.13
C ALA A 67 -6.05 -1.44 5.52
N ALA A 68 -6.00 -1.05 4.24
CA ALA A 68 -7.15 -0.52 3.51
C ALA A 68 -8.33 -1.50 3.52
N ARG A 69 -8.05 -2.77 3.21
CA ARG A 69 -9.03 -3.86 3.22
C ARG A 69 -9.58 -4.12 4.61
N ARG A 70 -8.72 -4.10 5.63
CA ARG A 70 -9.11 -4.30 7.03
C ARG A 70 -10.05 -3.19 7.51
N LEU A 71 -9.70 -1.92 7.27
CA LEU A 71 -10.51 -0.76 7.66
C LEU A 71 -11.86 -0.75 6.94
N LEU A 72 -11.89 -1.11 5.65
CA LEU A 72 -13.14 -1.27 4.90
C LEU A 72 -14.00 -2.40 5.48
N GLY A 73 -13.40 -3.56 5.76
CA GLY A 73 -14.09 -4.71 6.35
C GLY A 73 -14.65 -4.43 7.74
N ASN A 74 -14.01 -3.55 8.50
CA ASN A 74 -14.49 -3.05 9.79
C ASN A 74 -15.53 -1.92 9.67
N GLY A 75 -15.84 -1.45 8.46
CA GLY A 75 -16.79 -0.36 8.25
C GLY A 75 -16.30 1.00 8.75
N VAL A 76 -14.98 1.20 8.86
CA VAL A 76 -14.40 2.46 9.36
C VAL A 76 -14.73 3.63 8.43
N ALA A 77 -14.58 3.43 7.11
CA ALA A 77 -14.93 4.41 6.09
C ALA A 77 -15.05 3.73 4.72
N ASP A 78 -15.55 4.47 3.71
CA ASP A 78 -15.50 4.03 2.32
C ASP A 78 -14.07 4.02 1.76
N ARG A 79 -13.85 3.31 0.65
CA ARG A 79 -12.52 3.13 0.03
C ARG A 79 -11.82 4.47 -0.24
N GLY A 80 -12.55 5.46 -0.74
CA GLY A 80 -12.00 6.76 -1.09
C GLY A 80 -11.59 7.55 0.13
N SER A 81 -12.39 7.53 1.20
CA SER A 81 -12.04 8.16 2.47
C SER A 81 -10.83 7.47 3.12
N ILE A 82 -10.74 6.14 3.05
CA ILE A 82 -9.62 5.36 3.59
C ILE A 82 -8.29 5.84 2.99
N VAL A 83 -8.17 5.87 1.66
CA VAL A 83 -6.89 6.23 1.01
C VAL A 83 -6.53 7.71 1.16
N ARG A 84 -7.52 8.59 1.36
CA ARG A 84 -7.28 10.04 1.51
C ARG A 84 -7.00 10.47 2.95
N ARG A 85 -7.47 9.72 3.95
CA ARG A 85 -7.50 10.20 5.35
C ARG A 85 -7.00 9.21 6.39
N HIS A 86 -6.93 7.92 6.05
CA HIS A 86 -6.60 6.87 7.02
C HIS A 86 -5.26 6.18 6.74
N LEU A 87 -4.69 6.30 5.55
CA LEU A 87 -3.45 5.65 5.19
C LEU A 87 -2.35 6.67 4.94
N PHE A 88 -1.22 6.46 5.61
CA PHE A 88 -0.02 7.27 5.48
C PHE A 88 1.17 6.37 5.22
N GLY A 89 2.03 6.77 4.30
CA GLY A 89 3.20 5.99 3.92
C GLY A 89 4.39 6.86 3.61
N SER A 90 5.60 6.35 3.83
CA SER A 90 6.79 6.96 3.28
C SER A 90 7.78 5.93 2.77
N ASP A 91 8.56 6.29 1.77
CA ASP A 91 9.71 5.49 1.32
C ASP A 91 10.78 6.42 0.73
N VAL A 92 12.05 6.04 0.85
CA VAL A 92 13.17 6.78 0.26
C VAL A 92 13.26 6.58 -1.25
N ASP A 93 12.69 5.49 -1.78
CA ASP A 93 12.62 5.23 -3.21
C ASP A 93 11.36 5.87 -3.83
N PRO A 94 11.49 6.85 -4.74
CA PRO A 94 10.34 7.41 -5.45
C PRO A 94 9.53 6.36 -6.21
N ALA A 95 10.14 5.26 -6.67
CA ALA A 95 9.42 4.18 -7.35
C ALA A 95 8.50 3.42 -6.40
N SER A 96 8.89 3.25 -5.13
CA SER A 96 8.05 2.67 -4.06
C SER A 96 6.84 3.56 -3.76
N VAL A 97 7.06 4.86 -3.63
CA VAL A 97 5.99 5.85 -3.41
C VAL A 97 4.98 5.82 -4.54
N GLU A 98 5.44 5.87 -5.79
CA GLU A 98 4.57 5.84 -6.97
C GLU A 98 3.80 4.51 -7.06
N ALA A 99 4.48 3.38 -6.85
CA ALA A 99 3.85 2.07 -6.85
C ALA A 99 2.74 1.98 -5.80
N THR A 100 3.04 2.38 -4.57
CA THR A 100 2.08 2.37 -3.45
C THR A 100 0.85 3.23 -3.77
N ARG A 101 1.04 4.46 -4.29
CA ARG A 101 -0.06 5.34 -4.70
C ARG A 101 -0.92 4.71 -5.78
N ARG A 102 -0.32 4.07 -6.79
CA ARG A 102 -1.06 3.38 -7.86
C ARG A 102 -1.86 2.18 -7.35
N VAL A 103 -1.29 1.39 -6.44
CA VAL A 103 -1.98 0.25 -5.80
C VAL A 103 -3.20 0.74 -5.03
N LEU A 104 -3.03 1.74 -4.17
CA LEU A 104 -4.12 2.28 -3.34
C LEU A 104 -5.17 3.02 -4.18
N GLY A 105 -4.75 3.79 -5.18
CA GLY A 105 -5.65 4.48 -6.12
C GLY A 105 -6.52 3.49 -6.89
N ALA A 106 -5.90 2.45 -7.45
CA ALA A 106 -6.64 1.37 -8.13
C ALA A 106 -7.60 0.64 -7.19
N TRP A 107 -7.18 0.35 -5.96
CA TRP A 107 -8.04 -0.27 -4.95
C TRP A 107 -9.25 0.61 -4.62
N ALA A 108 -9.06 1.92 -4.50
CA ALA A 108 -10.14 2.85 -4.15
C ALA A 108 -10.97 3.34 -5.34
N GLY A 109 -10.53 3.09 -6.58
CA GLY A 109 -11.18 3.62 -7.78
C GLY A 109 -11.00 5.13 -7.93
N VAL A 110 -9.82 5.63 -7.57
CA VAL A 110 -9.44 7.05 -7.59
C VAL A 110 -8.10 7.20 -8.29
N GLU A 111 -7.77 8.42 -8.73
CA GLU A 111 -6.47 8.69 -9.33
C GLU A 111 -5.34 8.60 -8.27
N SER A 112 -4.14 8.19 -8.69
CA SER A 112 -3.02 7.95 -7.76
C SER A 112 -2.53 9.23 -7.08
N ASP A 113 -2.74 10.40 -7.69
CA ASP A 113 -2.43 11.71 -7.13
C ASP A 113 -3.36 12.10 -5.96
N GLU A 114 -4.55 11.51 -5.89
CA GLU A 114 -5.45 11.67 -4.75
C GLU A 114 -4.97 10.92 -3.50
N VAL A 115 -4.03 9.97 -3.64
CA VAL A 115 -3.36 9.26 -2.55
C VAL A 115 -2.20 10.10 -2.00
N SER A 116 -2.53 11.26 -1.44
CA SER A 116 -1.55 12.26 -0.98
C SER A 116 -0.83 11.91 0.31
N GLY A 117 -1.34 10.95 1.09
CA GLY A 117 -0.75 10.50 2.36
C GLY A 117 0.52 9.65 2.22
N VAL A 118 0.87 9.23 1.00
CA VAL A 118 2.10 8.47 0.72
C VAL A 118 3.14 9.42 0.13
N VAL A 119 4.32 9.55 0.72
CA VAL A 119 5.31 10.57 0.35
C VAL A 119 6.74 10.03 0.25
N MET A 120 7.62 10.75 -0.46
CA MET A 120 9.05 10.44 -0.46
C MET A 120 9.67 10.87 0.88
N ALA A 121 10.44 9.98 1.51
CA ALA A 121 11.22 10.26 2.70
C ALA A 121 12.60 10.85 2.35
N ASP A 122 13.17 11.64 3.26
CA ASP A 122 14.56 12.11 3.18
C ASP A 122 15.52 10.99 3.61
N PRO A 123 16.53 10.62 2.81
CA PRO A 123 17.44 9.52 3.13
C PRO A 123 18.41 9.74 4.31
N LEU A 124 18.56 10.97 4.82
CA LEU A 124 19.50 11.40 5.89
C LEU A 124 21.00 11.17 5.62
#